data_AF-A0A0F9GAY7-F1
#
_entry.id   AF-A0A0F9GAY7-F1
#
_cell.length_a   1.000
_cell.length_b   1.000
_cell.length_c   1.000
_cell.angle_alpha   90.00
_cell.angle_beta   90.00
_cell.angle_gamma   90.00
#
_symmetry.space_group_name_H-M   'P 1'
#
loop_
_entity.id
_entity.type
_entity.pdbx_description
1 polymer ?
#
loop_
_entity_poly.entity_id
_entity_poly.type
_entity_poly.pdbx_seq_one_letter_code
_entity_poly.pdbx_strand_id
1 'polypeptide(L)'
;MVTSDPNITNVENNSKNGVIREEFNVQYSWFLVVFFTIYLTSFLVPAFLFMIYIFQFFLPYFLETKSFLTLFIEIKPLVALITMPLVIIGCYLVRLFFVSLTTRIFWRLTERKTPSRDGIIPRNFSSQTLQSYHKRSFLIKYGKNTFMKGAFPWLGNWFFNFVGSIEIGKGTTLE
;
A
#
# COMPACT_ATOMS: atom_id res chain seq x y z
N MET A 1 -15.33 13.43 51.94
CA MET A 1 -15.38 13.22 50.48
C MET A 1 -13.98 12.83 50.03
N VAL A 2 -13.73 11.53 49.89
CA VAL A 2 -12.46 11.02 49.38
C VAL A 2 -12.59 11.01 47.86
N THR A 3 -11.79 11.84 47.18
CA THR A 3 -11.70 11.86 45.73
C THR A 3 -11.04 10.55 45.30
N SER A 4 -11.83 9.60 44.84
CA SER A 4 -11.33 8.38 44.21
C SER A 4 -10.67 8.77 42.89
N ASP A 5 -9.37 8.50 42.80
CA ASP A 5 -8.61 8.64 41.56
C ASP A 5 -9.28 7.82 40.45
N PRO A 6 -9.55 8.41 39.27
CA PRO A 6 -10.22 7.73 38.16
C PRO A 6 -9.42 6.52 37.61
N ASN A 7 -8.15 6.39 37.99
CA ASN A 7 -7.34 5.22 37.66
C ASN A 7 -7.68 4.00 38.55
N ILE A 8 -8.14 4.18 39.78
CA ILE A 8 -8.37 3.07 40.72
C ILE A 8 -9.69 2.35 40.40
N THR A 9 -10.72 3.11 40.02
CA THR A 9 -12.03 2.57 39.61
C THR A 9 -11.99 1.77 38.30
N ASN A 10 -11.04 2.06 37.41
CA ASN A 10 -10.84 1.30 36.18
C ASN A 10 -10.08 -0.03 36.39
N VAL A 11 -9.31 -0.15 37.47
CA VAL A 11 -8.57 -1.38 37.81
C VAL A 11 -9.49 -2.42 38.46
N GLU A 12 -10.39 -2.00 39.37
CA GLU A 12 -11.29 -2.93 40.07
C GLU A 12 -12.34 -3.57 39.15
N ASN A 13 -12.85 -2.85 38.16
CA ASN A 13 -13.85 -3.39 37.23
C ASN A 13 -13.26 -4.43 36.24
N ASN A 14 -11.95 -4.42 36.03
CA ASN A 14 -11.26 -5.42 35.19
C ASN A 14 -10.92 -6.73 35.93
N SER A 15 -11.09 -6.78 37.26
CA SER A 15 -10.66 -7.92 38.07
C SER A 15 -11.70 -9.05 38.20
N LYS A 16 -12.95 -8.84 37.77
CA LYS A 16 -14.02 -9.82 38.04
C LYS A 16 -14.15 -10.96 37.02
N ASN A 17 -13.48 -10.90 35.86
CA ASN A 17 -13.32 -12.03 34.94
C ASN A 17 -12.29 -11.68 33.83
N GLY A 18 -11.16 -12.40 33.78
CA GLY A 18 -10.37 -12.55 32.54
C GLY A 18 -9.30 -11.49 32.27
N VAL A 19 -8.05 -11.89 32.53
CA VAL A 19 -6.76 -11.39 31.99
C VAL A 19 -6.66 -9.89 31.70
N ILE A 20 -5.87 -9.20 32.53
CA ILE A 20 -5.45 -7.79 32.34
C ILE A 20 -4.84 -7.64 30.94
N ARG A 21 -5.50 -6.86 30.08
CA ARG A 21 -4.99 -6.52 28.74
C ARG A 21 -4.21 -5.22 28.86
N GLU A 22 -2.90 -5.27 28.66
CA GLU A 22 -2.11 -4.05 28.54
C GLU A 22 -2.49 -3.29 27.26
N GLU A 23 -2.77 -1.99 27.39
CA GLU A 23 -3.01 -1.12 26.24
C GLU A 23 -1.72 -0.97 25.43
N PHE A 24 -1.80 -1.32 24.15
CA PHE A 24 -0.67 -1.28 23.24
C PHE A 24 -0.29 0.16 22.90
N ASN A 25 0.96 0.56 23.17
CA ASN A 25 1.49 1.85 22.73
C ASN A 25 1.77 1.81 21.22
N VAL A 26 0.81 2.28 20.42
CA VAL A 26 0.93 2.37 18.96
C VAL A 26 1.97 3.43 18.59
N GLN A 27 3.08 3.01 17.97
CA GLN A 27 4.09 3.91 17.40
C GLN A 27 3.58 4.57 16.11
N TYR A 28 2.64 5.51 16.22
CA TYR A 28 1.99 6.19 15.10
C TYR A 28 2.96 6.79 14.08
N SER A 29 4.07 7.38 14.55
CA SER A 29 5.08 8.00 13.68
C SER A 29 5.65 7.03 12.65
N TRP A 30 5.87 5.76 13.03
CA TRP A 30 6.38 4.75 12.10
C TRP A 30 5.37 4.43 10.99
N PHE A 31 4.09 4.26 11.36
CA PHE A 31 3.02 3.99 10.40
C PHE A 31 2.85 5.13 9.40
N LEU A 32 2.89 6.38 9.88
CA LEU A 32 2.81 7.56 9.03
C LEU A 32 3.98 7.62 8.04
N VAL A 33 5.22 7.48 8.52
CA VAL A 33 6.42 7.52 7.67
C VAL A 33 6.33 6.47 6.57
N VAL A 34 5.96 5.23 6.91
CA VAL A 34 5.81 4.15 5.94
C VAL A 34 4.70 4.45 4.93
N PHE A 35 3.53 4.88 5.40
CA PHE A 35 2.41 5.23 4.54
C PHE A 35 2.77 6.34 3.55
N PHE A 36 3.35 7.44 4.04
CA PHE A 36 3.81 8.55 3.19
C PHE A 36 4.88 8.11 2.20
N THR A 37 5.82 7.26 2.61
CA THR A 37 6.87 6.76 1.72
C THR A 37 6.27 5.92 0.60
N ILE A 38 5.36 4.98 0.91
CA ILE A 38 4.69 4.16 -0.11
C ILE A 38 3.87 5.05 -1.03
N TYR A 39 3.08 5.97 -0.47
CA TYR A 39 2.24 6.86 -1.25
C TYR A 39 3.07 7.74 -2.19
N LEU A 40 4.06 8.46 -1.66
CA LEU A 40 4.90 9.37 -2.44
C LEU A 40 5.66 8.63 -3.54
N THR A 41 6.36 7.55 -3.21
CA THR A 41 7.15 6.79 -4.21
C THR A 41 6.27 6.18 -5.30
N SER A 42 5.08 5.69 -4.94
CA SER A 42 4.16 5.08 -5.90
C SER A 42 3.51 6.08 -6.84
N PHE A 43 3.29 7.33 -6.43
CA PHE A 43 2.65 8.35 -7.27
C PHE A 43 3.64 9.26 -7.99
N LEU A 44 4.77 9.61 -7.36
CA LEU A 44 5.72 10.57 -7.91
C LEU A 44 6.35 10.09 -9.23
N VAL A 45 6.82 8.84 -9.27
CA VAL A 45 7.48 8.28 -10.46
C VAL A 45 6.52 8.20 -11.66
N PRO A 46 5.33 7.57 -11.56
CA PRO A 46 4.41 7.52 -12.69
C PRO A 46 3.84 8.89 -13.05
N ALA A 47 3.64 9.81 -12.08
CA ALA A 47 3.25 11.18 -12.40
C ALA A 47 4.32 11.89 -13.24
N PHE A 48 5.59 11.75 -12.87
CA PHE A 48 6.70 12.32 -13.65
C PHE A 48 6.76 11.75 -15.07
N LEU A 49 6.64 10.43 -15.24
CA LEU A 49 6.60 9.79 -16.56
C LEU A 49 5.39 10.26 -17.39
N PHE A 50 4.22 10.36 -16.76
CA PHE A 50 3.01 10.84 -17.42
C PHE A 50 3.16 12.31 -17.86
N MET A 51 3.75 13.16 -17.02
CA MET A 51 4.00 14.57 -17.36
C MET A 51 4.95 14.72 -18.53
N ILE A 52 6.02 13.91 -18.60
CA ILE A 52 6.91 13.87 -19.77
C ILE A 52 6.12 13.53 -21.03
N TYR A 53 5.28 12.49 -20.98
CA TYR A 53 4.44 12.10 -22.12
C TYR A 53 3.48 13.22 -22.54
N ILE A 54 2.82 13.88 -21.58
CA ILE A 54 1.89 14.96 -21.88
C ILE A 54 2.60 16.12 -22.58
N PHE A 55 3.70 16.63 -22.03
CA PHE A 55 4.37 17.80 -22.59
C PHE A 55 5.12 17.50 -23.89
N GLN A 56 5.76 16.33 -23.99
CA GLN A 56 6.60 16.01 -25.15
C GLN A 56 5.82 15.40 -26.32
N PHE A 57 4.66 14.78 -26.05
CA PHE A 57 3.94 14.02 -27.06
C PHE A 57 2.49 14.47 -27.19
N PHE A 58 1.71 14.36 -26.12
CA PHE A 58 0.26 14.57 -26.23
C PHE A 58 -0.12 16.02 -26.54
N LEU A 59 0.51 16.97 -25.86
CA LEU A 59 0.29 18.39 -26.06
C LEU A 59 0.59 18.84 -27.50
N PRO A 60 1.82 18.64 -28.04
CA PRO A 60 2.15 19.13 -29.38
C PRO A 60 1.42 18.40 -30.51
N TYR A 61 1.11 17.11 -30.34
CA TYR A 61 0.53 16.31 -31.42
C TYR A 61 -0.99 16.18 -31.37
N PHE A 62 -1.65 16.45 -30.24
CA PHE A 62 -3.10 16.32 -30.11
C PHE A 62 -3.78 17.62 -29.67
N LEU A 63 -3.27 18.29 -28.64
CA LEU A 63 -3.96 19.47 -28.07
C LEU A 63 -3.72 20.75 -28.87
N GLU A 64 -2.55 20.92 -29.48
CA GLU A 64 -2.18 22.11 -30.26
C GLU A 64 -2.59 22.03 -31.74
N THR A 65 -3.37 21.00 -32.10
CA THR A 65 -3.83 20.78 -33.48
C THR A 65 -4.90 21.79 -33.87
N LYS A 66 -4.74 22.45 -35.02
CA LYS A 66 -5.55 23.61 -35.43
C LYS A 66 -7.00 23.29 -35.78
N SER A 67 -7.33 22.04 -36.10
CA SER A 67 -8.66 21.67 -36.61
C SER A 67 -9.11 20.32 -36.09
N PHE A 68 -10.41 20.19 -35.80
CA PHE A 68 -10.97 18.95 -35.25
C PHE A 68 -10.81 17.75 -36.20
N LEU A 69 -11.06 17.95 -37.50
CA LEU A 69 -10.92 16.88 -38.50
C LEU A 69 -9.47 16.38 -38.63
N THR A 70 -8.48 17.26 -38.46
CA THR A 70 -7.06 16.87 -38.54
C THR A 70 -6.66 15.88 -37.45
N LEU A 71 -7.38 15.85 -36.31
CA LEU A 71 -7.13 14.89 -35.22
C LEU A 71 -7.36 13.43 -35.64
N PHE A 72 -8.26 13.20 -36.60
CA PHE A 72 -8.67 11.85 -37.02
C PHE A 72 -8.11 11.43 -38.37
N ILE A 73 -7.56 12.39 -39.14
CA ILE A 73 -7.01 12.14 -40.48
C ILE A 73 -5.50 12.04 -40.43
N GLU A 74 -4.83 12.88 -39.63
CA GLU A 74 -3.38 12.87 -39.56
C GLU A 74 -2.86 11.76 -38.65
N ILE A 75 -1.72 11.18 -39.03
CA ILE A 75 -1.14 10.05 -38.30
C ILE A 75 -0.64 10.45 -36.91
N LYS A 76 -0.10 11.66 -36.73
CA LYS A 76 0.51 12.08 -35.46
C LYS A 76 -0.52 12.24 -34.34
N PRO A 77 -1.63 12.98 -34.53
CA PRO A 77 -2.68 13.07 -33.51
C PRO A 77 -3.35 11.72 -33.25
N LEU A 78 -3.55 10.90 -34.30
CA LEU A 78 -4.15 9.58 -34.16
C LEU A 78 -3.29 8.66 -33.29
N VAL A 79 -1.97 8.65 -33.52
CA VAL A 79 -1.02 7.91 -32.67
C VAL A 79 -1.08 8.43 -31.24
N ALA A 80 -1.03 9.76 -31.03
CA ALA A 80 -1.14 10.36 -29.69
C ALA A 80 -2.41 9.98 -28.93
N LEU A 81 -3.54 9.86 -29.64
CA LEU A 81 -4.81 9.43 -29.08
C LEU A 81 -4.79 7.96 -28.66
N ILE A 82 -4.25 7.07 -29.50
CA ILE A 82 -4.15 5.63 -29.22
C ILE A 82 -3.14 5.35 -28.10
N THR A 83 -2.01 6.08 -28.08
CA THR A 83 -0.97 5.88 -27.07
C THR A 83 -1.39 6.39 -25.69
N MET A 84 -2.30 7.37 -25.60
CA MET A 84 -2.73 7.92 -24.30
C MET A 84 -3.26 6.85 -23.32
N PRO A 85 -4.28 6.03 -23.66
CA PRO A 85 -4.76 5.00 -22.74
C PRO A 85 -3.68 3.95 -22.43
N LEU A 86 -2.80 3.63 -23.39
CA LEU A 86 -1.69 2.70 -23.16
C LEU A 86 -0.68 3.26 -22.15
N VAL A 87 -0.36 4.56 -22.23
CA VAL A 87 0.53 5.23 -21.29
C VAL A 87 -0.10 5.32 -19.90
N ILE A 88 -1.42 5.56 -19.80
CA ILE A 88 -2.14 5.54 -18.52
C ILE A 88 -2.06 4.15 -17.88
N ILE A 89 -2.32 3.09 -18.64
CA ILE A 89 -2.18 1.71 -18.15
C ILE A 89 -0.74 1.43 -17.72
N GLY A 90 0.24 1.83 -18.52
CA GLY A 90 1.67 1.70 -18.20
C GLY A 90 2.03 2.41 -16.89
N CYS A 91 1.61 3.67 -16.72
CA CYS A 91 1.83 4.44 -15.49
C CYS A 91 1.16 3.77 -14.28
N TYR A 92 -0.03 3.19 -14.46
CA TYR A 92 -0.70 2.44 -13.40
C TYR A 92 0.06 1.16 -13.01
N LEU A 93 0.60 0.41 -13.98
CA LEU A 93 1.43 -0.76 -13.70
C LEU A 93 2.75 -0.37 -13.00
N VAL A 94 3.36 0.74 -13.40
CA VAL A 94 4.55 1.30 -12.73
C VAL A 94 4.21 1.67 -11.28
N ARG A 95 3.09 2.34 -11.03
CA ARG A 95 2.57 2.57 -9.67
C ARG A 95 2.43 1.25 -8.90
N LEU A 96 1.82 0.25 -9.55
CA LEU A 96 1.75 -1.17 -9.18
C LEU A 96 3.03 -1.69 -8.53
N PHE A 97 4.06 -1.60 -9.35
CA PHE A 97 5.40 -2.06 -9.06
C PHE A 97 6.02 -1.30 -7.89
N PHE A 98 5.94 0.03 -7.86
CA PHE A 98 6.52 0.83 -6.77
C PHE A 98 5.84 0.59 -5.42
N VAL A 99 4.52 0.42 -5.37
CA VAL A 99 3.83 0.01 -4.13
C VAL A 99 4.41 -1.31 -3.61
N SER A 100 4.60 -2.27 -4.51
CA SER A 100 5.13 -3.60 -4.18
C SER A 100 6.59 -3.53 -3.73
N LEU A 101 7.42 -2.75 -4.43
CA LEU A 101 8.83 -2.56 -4.14
C LEU A 101 9.04 -1.92 -2.78
N THR A 102 8.37 -0.80 -2.50
CA THR A 102 8.47 -0.09 -1.23
C THR A 102 7.98 -0.97 -0.08
N THR A 103 6.85 -1.68 -0.28
CA THR A 103 6.34 -2.64 0.72
C THR A 103 7.34 -3.76 0.99
N ARG A 104 7.96 -4.34 -0.04
CA ARG A 104 8.99 -5.39 0.09
C ARG A 104 10.21 -4.92 0.86
N ILE A 105 10.67 -3.68 0.63
CA ILE A 105 11.80 -3.11 1.36
C ILE A 105 11.46 -3.02 2.84
N PHE A 106 10.33 -2.41 3.21
CA PHE A 106 9.93 -2.32 4.62
C PHE A 106 9.66 -3.69 5.24
N TRP A 107 9.05 -4.61 4.49
CA TRP A 107 8.85 -6.00 4.93
C TRP A 107 10.17 -6.65 5.31
N ARG A 108 11.15 -6.67 4.41
CA ARG A 108 12.49 -7.23 4.66
C ARG A 108 13.21 -6.55 5.82
N LEU A 109 13.07 -5.23 5.98
CA LEU A 109 13.65 -4.51 7.11
C LEU A 109 13.03 -4.94 8.44
N THR A 110 11.71 -5.16 8.48
CA THR A 110 11.07 -5.68 9.70
C THR A 110 11.44 -7.14 9.96
N GLU A 111 11.50 -7.98 8.91
CA GLU A 111 11.85 -9.41 8.99
C GLU A 111 13.26 -9.63 9.54
N ARG A 112 14.22 -8.83 9.10
CA ARG A 112 15.60 -8.86 9.63
C ARG A 112 15.70 -8.50 11.11
N LYS A 113 14.80 -7.67 11.64
CA LYS A 113 14.83 -7.25 13.05
C LYS A 113 14.19 -8.27 13.98
N THR A 114 13.05 -8.84 13.59
CA THR A 114 12.31 -9.82 14.39
C THR A 114 11.72 -10.86 13.45
N PRO A 115 12.28 -12.07 13.28
CA PRO A 115 11.73 -13.03 12.32
C PRO A 115 10.26 -13.36 12.62
N SER A 116 9.48 -13.59 11.56
CA SER A 116 8.11 -14.09 11.65
C SER A 116 8.13 -15.45 12.35
N ARG A 117 7.19 -15.66 13.29
CA ARG A 117 7.03 -16.92 14.01
C ARG A 117 5.63 -17.44 13.79
N ASP A 118 5.53 -18.72 13.49
CA ASP A 118 4.26 -19.42 13.43
C ASP A 118 3.76 -19.73 14.84
N GLY A 119 2.45 -19.60 15.05
CA GLY A 119 1.80 -19.92 16.31
C GLY A 119 0.91 -18.81 16.87
N ILE A 120 0.40 -19.04 18.07
CA ILE A 120 -0.54 -18.13 18.74
C ILE A 120 0.25 -17.04 19.45
N ILE A 121 0.14 -15.80 18.97
CA ILE A 121 0.71 -14.64 19.67
C ILE A 121 -0.29 -14.18 20.75
N PRO A 122 0.04 -14.30 22.04
CA PRO A 122 -0.83 -13.84 23.11
C PRO A 122 -0.99 -12.32 23.04
N ARG A 123 -2.23 -11.84 23.12
CA ARG A 123 -2.58 -10.41 23.07
C ARG A 123 -2.65 -9.76 24.46
N ASN A 124 -2.43 -10.54 25.50
CA ASN A 124 -2.65 -10.15 26.88
C ASN A 124 -1.50 -9.29 27.42
N PHE A 125 -0.30 -9.48 26.90
CA PHE A 125 0.90 -8.75 27.32
C PHE A 125 1.60 -8.13 26.11
N SER A 126 2.22 -6.96 26.34
CA SER A 126 3.01 -6.30 25.31
C SER A 126 4.29 -7.11 25.02
N SER A 127 4.49 -7.49 23.75
CA SER A 127 5.71 -8.17 23.32
C SER A 127 6.25 -7.59 22.01
N GLN A 128 7.55 -7.70 21.79
CA GLN A 128 8.19 -7.25 20.54
C GLN A 128 7.63 -8.01 19.31
N THR A 129 7.25 -9.27 19.49
CA THR A 129 6.61 -10.10 18.47
C THR A 129 5.24 -9.55 18.09
N LEU A 130 4.40 -9.19 19.09
CA LEU A 130 3.09 -8.58 18.86
C LEU A 130 3.20 -7.22 18.15
N GLN A 131 4.16 -6.38 18.56
CA GLN A 131 4.44 -5.10 17.88
C GLN A 131 4.85 -5.29 16.41
N SER A 132 5.74 -6.25 16.14
CA SER A 132 6.22 -6.55 14.78
C SER A 132 5.10 -7.11 13.90
N TYR A 133 4.21 -7.93 14.47
CA TYR A 133 3.00 -8.43 13.81
C TYR A 133 2.08 -7.28 13.36
N HIS A 134 1.79 -6.31 14.23
CA HIS A 134 0.96 -5.16 13.85
C HIS A 134 1.59 -4.28 12.77
N LYS A 135 2.91 -4.04 12.86
CA LYS A 135 3.67 -3.30 11.82
C LYS A 135 3.57 -3.99 10.46
N ARG A 136 3.72 -5.31 10.43
CA ARG A 136 3.59 -6.13 9.21
C ARG A 136 2.19 -6.17 8.65
N SER A 137 1.20 -6.36 9.51
CA SER A 137 -0.20 -6.34 9.10
C SER A 137 -0.57 -5.02 8.43
N PHE A 138 -0.08 -3.89 8.96
CA PHE A 138 -0.27 -2.58 8.36
C PHE A 138 0.40 -2.46 6.97
N LEU A 139 1.66 -2.89 6.84
CA LEU A 139 2.41 -2.86 5.57
C LEU A 139 1.61 -3.54 4.45
N ILE A 140 1.13 -4.74 4.73
CA ILE A 140 0.43 -5.57 3.75
C ILE A 140 -0.97 -5.01 3.45
N LYS A 141 -1.65 -4.39 4.43
CA LYS A 141 -3.01 -3.87 4.27
C LYS A 141 -3.13 -2.84 3.14
N TYR A 142 -2.16 -1.92 3.03
CA TYR A 142 -2.16 -0.91 1.97
C TYR A 142 -1.99 -1.54 0.58
N GLY A 143 -1.00 -2.43 0.45
CA GLY A 143 -0.77 -3.17 -0.80
C GLY A 143 -1.97 -4.02 -1.19
N LYS A 144 -2.48 -4.86 -0.27
CA LYS A 144 -3.71 -5.65 -0.49
C LYS A 144 -4.85 -4.79 -1.02
N ASN A 145 -5.15 -3.67 -0.36
CA ASN A 145 -6.23 -2.79 -0.79
C ASN A 145 -5.98 -2.21 -2.20
N THR A 146 -4.74 -1.84 -2.50
CA THR A 146 -4.36 -1.27 -3.80
C THR A 146 -4.51 -2.26 -4.95
N PHE A 147 -4.19 -3.53 -4.74
CA PHE A 147 -4.35 -4.58 -5.74
C PHE A 147 -5.80 -5.07 -5.84
N MET A 148 -6.43 -5.42 -4.72
CA MET A 148 -7.78 -6.01 -4.70
C MET A 148 -8.89 -5.05 -5.15
N LYS A 149 -8.78 -3.76 -4.81
CA LYS A 149 -9.72 -2.73 -5.28
C LYS A 149 -9.25 -2.03 -6.56
N GLY A 150 -8.14 -2.49 -7.13
CA GLY A 150 -7.55 -1.92 -8.33
C GLY A 150 -8.19 -2.44 -9.62
N ALA A 151 -7.70 -1.94 -10.75
CA ALA A 151 -8.12 -2.40 -12.07
C ALA A 151 -7.70 -3.86 -12.37
N PHE A 152 -6.67 -4.34 -11.66
CA PHE A 152 -6.02 -5.63 -11.92
C PHE A 152 -5.91 -6.49 -10.64
N PRO A 153 -7.03 -6.99 -10.09
CA PRO A 153 -7.04 -7.76 -8.83
C PRO A 153 -6.23 -9.06 -8.89
N TRP A 154 -6.12 -9.70 -10.06
CA TRP A 154 -5.33 -10.93 -10.22
C TRP A 154 -3.82 -10.74 -9.98
N LEU A 155 -3.30 -9.50 -10.04
CA LEU A 155 -1.92 -9.19 -9.66
C LEU A 155 -1.69 -9.26 -8.13
N GLY A 156 -2.75 -9.43 -7.33
CA GLY A 156 -2.64 -9.61 -5.89
C GLY A 156 -1.75 -10.79 -5.50
N ASN A 157 -1.90 -11.94 -6.15
CA ASN A 157 -1.07 -13.11 -5.89
C ASN A 157 0.41 -12.83 -6.14
N TRP A 158 0.69 -12.12 -7.24
CA TRP A 158 2.04 -11.67 -7.56
C TRP A 158 2.56 -10.72 -6.48
N PHE A 159 1.76 -9.78 -5.99
CA PHE A 159 2.14 -8.87 -4.92
C PHE A 159 2.55 -9.60 -3.62
N PHE A 160 1.72 -10.52 -3.11
CA PHE A 160 2.02 -11.24 -1.86
C PHE A 160 3.29 -12.10 -1.99
N ASN A 161 3.42 -12.82 -3.12
CA ASN A 161 4.61 -13.60 -3.44
C ASN A 161 5.86 -12.72 -3.59
N PHE A 162 5.75 -11.55 -4.25
CA PHE A 162 6.85 -10.63 -4.47
C PHE A 162 7.34 -9.99 -3.17
N VAL A 163 6.41 -9.55 -2.31
CA VAL A 163 6.75 -9.02 -0.98
C VAL A 163 7.37 -10.10 -0.10
N GLY A 164 6.95 -11.35 -0.27
CA GLY A 164 7.40 -12.50 0.50
C GLY A 164 6.69 -12.60 1.84
N SER A 165 5.41 -12.22 1.88
CA SER A 165 4.60 -12.33 3.09
C SER A 165 3.92 -13.69 3.22
N ILE A 166 3.49 -14.28 2.10
CA ILE A 166 2.80 -15.57 2.00
C ILE A 166 3.14 -16.17 0.63
N GLU A 167 3.32 -17.49 0.57
CA GLU A 167 3.42 -18.23 -0.69
C GLU A 167 2.03 -18.60 -1.20
N ILE A 168 1.64 -18.06 -2.35
CA ILE A 168 0.35 -18.31 -2.99
C ILE A 168 0.56 -19.03 -4.31
N GLY A 169 -0.09 -20.19 -4.46
CA GLY A 169 -0.04 -21.01 -5.67
C GLY A 169 -0.59 -20.30 -6.91
N LYS A 170 -0.20 -20.80 -8.10
CA LYS A 170 -0.80 -20.34 -9.37
C LYS A 170 -2.26 -20.80 -9.44
N GLY A 171 -3.14 -19.93 -9.93
CA GLY A 171 -4.58 -20.23 -10.09
C GLY A 171 -5.42 -20.08 -8.81
N THR A 172 -4.84 -19.68 -7.69
CA THR A 172 -5.58 -19.36 -6.47
C THR A 172 -6.23 -17.97 -6.60
N THR A 173 -7.51 -17.83 -6.24
CA THR A 173 -8.17 -16.52 -6.17
C THR A 173 -8.24 -16.08 -4.73
N LEU A 174 -7.86 -14.83 -4.46
CA LEU A 174 -8.05 -14.21 -3.15
C LEU A 174 -9.40 -13.52 -3.14
N GLU A 175 -10.32 -14.06 -2.32
CA GLU A 175 -11.63 -13.47 -2.04
C GLU A 175 -11.58 -12.49 -0.86
#